data_AF-A0A3B0PB11-F1
#
_entry.id   AF-A0A3B0PB11-F1
#
_cell.length_a   1.000
_cell.length_b   1.000
_cell.length_c   1.000
_cell.angle_alpha   90.00
_cell.angle_beta   90.00
_cell.angle_gamma   90.00
#
_symmetry.space_group_name_H-M   'P 1'
#
loop_
_entity.id
_entity.type
_entity.pdbx_description
1 polymer ?
#
loop_
_entity_poly.entity_id
_entity_poly.type
_entity_poly.pdbx_seq_one_letter_code
_entity_poly.pdbx_strand_id
1 'polypeptide(L)'
;MNYSNALIRRQIIIDYYQNPKNFIKEPISDPNYKVIKTKSDSCADQFDLYLLIKDDLLVDLKFSGSGCIISQTTFDFLSKYLINKKLDEVKKLLSAYLEFIFKDVKNPLLAEEFDIFSSVHMQSNRIICATINAKALNEYLTKE
;
A
#
# COMPACT_ATOMS: atom_id res chain seq x y z
N MET A 1 10.42 9.86 -15.40
CA MET A 1 11.43 8.81 -15.14
C MET A 1 11.15 7.61 -16.03
N ASN A 2 12.15 6.81 -16.41
CA ASN A 2 11.91 5.63 -17.25
C ASN A 2 11.63 4.38 -16.39
N TYR A 3 10.36 4.16 -16.04
CA TYR A 3 9.92 2.99 -15.26
C TYR A 3 9.96 1.67 -16.04
N SER A 4 10.31 1.67 -17.34
CA SER A 4 10.42 0.45 -18.14
C SER A 4 11.69 -0.37 -17.84
N ASN A 5 12.75 0.26 -17.32
CA ASN A 5 14.02 -0.41 -17.04
C ASN A 5 13.95 -1.23 -15.75
N ALA A 6 14.23 -2.55 -15.84
CA ALA A 6 14.14 -3.47 -14.71
C ALA A 6 15.14 -3.16 -13.57
N LEU A 7 16.35 -2.69 -13.88
CA LEU A 7 17.35 -2.32 -12.87
C LEU A 7 16.92 -1.06 -12.11
N ILE A 8 16.38 -0.06 -12.81
CA ILE A 8 15.88 1.17 -12.20
C ILE A 8 14.71 0.85 -11.27
N ARG A 9 13.74 0.03 -11.70
CA ARG A 9 12.62 -0.41 -10.85
C ARG A 9 13.10 -1.08 -9.56
N ARG A 10 14.06 -2.01 -9.68
CA ARG A 10 14.62 -2.71 -8.52
C ARG A 10 15.29 -1.74 -7.55
N GLN A 11 16.07 -0.78 -8.05
CA GLN A 11 16.73 0.21 -7.20
C GLN A 11 15.70 1.06 -6.43
N ILE A 12 14.67 1.55 -7.12
CA ILE A 12 13.60 2.34 -6.49
C ILE A 12 12.92 1.53 -5.37
N ILE A 13 12.59 0.26 -5.62
CA ILE A 13 11.98 -0.62 -4.60
C ILE A 13 12.90 -0.76 -3.38
N ILE A 14 14.20 -0.97 -3.59
CA ILE A 14 15.17 -1.07 -2.49
C ILE A 14 15.25 0.26 -1.71
N ASP A 15 15.28 1.39 -2.41
CA ASP A 15 15.39 2.70 -1.77
C ASP A 15 14.16 3.01 -0.89
N TYR A 16 12.95 2.70 -1.39
CA TYR A 16 11.71 2.83 -0.62
C TYR A 16 11.68 1.88 0.59
N TYR A 17 12.23 0.67 0.45
CA TYR A 17 12.29 -0.28 1.54
C TYR A 17 13.23 0.18 2.66
N GLN A 18 14.37 0.77 2.29
CA GLN A 18 15.36 1.30 3.23
C GLN A 18 14.90 2.61 3.88
N ASN A 19 14.13 3.42 3.16
CA ASN A 19 13.70 4.75 3.59
C ASN A 19 12.18 4.96 3.47
N PRO A 20 11.36 4.09 4.10
CA PRO A 20 9.91 4.18 4.01
C PRO A 20 9.41 5.47 4.67
N LYS A 21 8.37 6.09 4.10
CA LYS A 21 7.85 7.39 4.57
C LYS A 21 6.73 7.25 5.62
N ASN A 22 6.01 6.16 5.58
CA ASN A 22 4.83 5.89 6.39
C ASN A 22 5.01 4.66 7.29
N PHE A 23 6.15 3.98 7.20
CA PHE A 23 6.51 2.95 8.18
C PHE A 23 6.99 3.58 9.49
N ILE A 24 6.45 3.09 10.60
CA ILE A 24 6.85 3.50 11.95
C ILE A 24 7.37 2.27 12.71
N LYS A 25 8.37 2.49 13.56
CA LYS A 25 8.96 1.42 14.38
C LYS A 25 8.11 1.10 15.60
N GLU A 26 7.50 2.12 16.17
CA GLU A 26 6.69 2.02 17.39
C GLU A 26 5.21 2.21 17.08
N PRO A 27 4.31 1.51 17.77
CA PRO A 27 2.87 1.72 17.65
C PRO A 27 2.44 3.16 17.97
N ILE A 28 1.35 3.60 17.33
CA ILE A 28 0.70 4.87 17.69
C ILE A 28 -0.24 4.64 18.88
N SER A 29 -0.02 5.37 19.97
CA SER A 29 -0.85 5.32 21.18
C SER A 29 -2.03 6.30 21.18
N ASP A 30 -2.14 7.16 20.17
CA ASP A 30 -3.24 8.14 20.03
C ASP A 30 -4.57 7.42 19.74
N PRO A 31 -5.60 7.56 20.60
CA PRO A 31 -6.88 6.88 20.45
C PRO A 31 -7.69 7.35 19.23
N ASN A 32 -7.32 8.47 18.60
CA ASN A 32 -7.95 8.93 17.37
C ASN A 32 -7.59 8.06 16.16
N TYR A 33 -6.52 7.27 16.26
CA TYR A 33 -6.14 6.33 15.20
C TYR A 33 -6.97 5.05 15.29
N LYS A 34 -7.52 4.65 14.15
CA LYS A 34 -8.06 3.30 13.95
C LYS A 34 -6.93 2.37 13.58
N VAL A 35 -6.99 1.12 14.05
CA VAL A 35 -5.95 0.12 13.82
C VAL A 35 -6.54 -1.09 13.09
N ILE A 36 -5.97 -1.42 11.94
CA ILE A 36 -6.30 -2.64 11.17
C ILE A 36 -5.11 -3.59 11.27
N LYS A 37 -5.36 -4.81 11.74
CA LYS A 37 -4.33 -5.86 11.78
C LYS A 37 -4.40 -6.71 10.53
N THR A 38 -3.26 -6.94 9.91
CA THR A 38 -3.12 -7.75 8.70
C THR A 38 -2.11 -8.85 8.94
N LYS A 39 -2.39 -10.05 8.42
CA LYS A 39 -1.48 -11.18 8.48
C LYS A 39 -1.60 -12.04 7.23
N SER A 40 -0.47 -12.31 6.58
CA SER A 40 -0.36 -13.24 5.45
C SER A 40 0.25 -14.55 5.90
N ASP A 41 -0.46 -15.65 5.72
CA ASP A 41 0.07 -16.99 6.00
C ASP A 41 1.10 -17.42 4.94
N SER A 42 1.08 -16.84 3.74
CA SER A 42 1.95 -17.24 2.63
C SER A 42 3.31 -16.56 2.62
N CYS A 43 3.45 -15.41 3.30
CA CYS A 43 4.69 -14.61 3.29
C CYS A 43 5.16 -14.21 4.69
N ALA A 44 4.48 -14.66 5.75
CA ALA A 44 4.71 -14.22 7.12
C ALA A 44 4.66 -12.68 7.28
N ASP A 45 3.98 -11.98 6.37
CA ASP A 45 3.74 -10.54 6.47
C ASP A 45 2.75 -10.31 7.62
N GLN A 46 3.10 -9.43 8.55
CA GLN A 46 2.26 -9.01 9.66
C GLN A 46 2.42 -7.50 9.84
N PHE A 47 1.35 -6.75 9.53
CA PHE A 47 1.34 -5.30 9.70
C PHE A 47 0.13 -4.83 10.49
N ASP A 48 0.36 -3.81 11.31
CA ASP A 48 -0.67 -2.99 11.92
C ASP A 48 -0.75 -1.68 11.12
N LEU A 49 -1.92 -1.39 10.56
CA LEU A 49 -2.19 -0.16 9.79
C LEU A 49 -2.89 0.84 10.71
N TYR A 50 -2.36 2.04 10.82
CA TYR A 50 -2.87 3.12 11.66
C TYR A 50 -3.47 4.19 10.75
N LEU A 51 -4.77 4.46 10.91
CA LEU A 51 -5.54 5.38 10.09
C LEU A 51 -6.06 6.52 10.95
N LEU A 52 -5.82 7.76 10.53
CA LEU A 52 -6.47 8.94 11.09
C LEU A 52 -7.45 9.51 10.09
N ILE A 53 -8.74 9.44 10.42
CA ILE A 53 -9.81 9.97 9.58
C ILE A 53 -10.46 11.16 10.29
N LYS A 54 -10.63 12.27 9.58
CA LYS A 54 -11.34 13.46 10.08
C LYS A 54 -12.21 14.01 8.96
N ASP A 55 -13.49 14.27 9.23
CA ASP A 55 -14.42 14.90 8.30
C ASP A 55 -14.40 14.27 6.89
N ASP A 56 -14.47 12.94 6.83
CA ASP A 56 -14.43 12.15 5.57
C ASP A 56 -13.10 12.24 4.79
N LEU A 57 -12.03 12.74 5.41
CA LEU A 57 -10.67 12.77 4.86
C LEU A 57 -9.76 11.78 5.58
N LEU A 58 -8.97 11.02 4.81
CA LEU A 58 -7.85 10.24 5.33
C LEU A 58 -6.67 11.18 5.57
N VAL A 59 -6.52 11.65 6.82
CA VAL A 59 -5.54 12.67 7.21
C VAL A 59 -4.15 12.08 7.41
N ASP A 60 -4.07 10.87 7.94
CA ASP A 60 -2.80 10.15 8.06
C ASP A 60 -2.99 8.66 7.89
N LEU A 61 -1.96 8.00 7.37
CA LEU A 61 -1.89 6.56 7.18
C LEU A 61 -0.46 6.10 7.46
N LYS A 62 -0.29 5.40 8.57
CA LYS A 62 0.99 4.81 8.99
C LYS A 62 0.86 3.31 9.11
N PHE A 63 1.99 2.61 9.16
CA PHE A 63 2.00 1.18 9.40
C PHE A 63 3.26 0.73 10.13
N SER A 64 3.13 -0.31 10.95
CA SER A 64 4.24 -0.94 11.67
C SER A 64 4.17 -2.45 11.47
N GLY A 65 5.27 -3.14 11.76
CA GLY A 65 5.32 -4.61 11.70
C GLY A 65 6.47 -5.13 10.85
N SER A 66 6.28 -6.31 10.30
CA SER A 66 7.30 -7.04 9.55
C SER A 66 6.69 -7.68 8.31
N GLY A 67 7.37 -7.59 7.19
CA GLY A 67 6.95 -8.27 5.97
C GLY A 67 8.03 -8.17 4.90
N CYS A 68 7.78 -8.82 3.77
CA CYS A 68 8.72 -8.79 2.66
C CYS A 68 8.84 -7.38 2.04
N ILE A 69 9.93 -7.18 1.31
CA ILE A 69 10.23 -5.93 0.62
C ILE A 69 9.08 -5.43 -0.26
N ILE A 70 8.39 -6.34 -0.97
CA ILE A 70 7.26 -5.96 -1.83
C ILE A 70 6.10 -5.44 -0.99
N SER A 71 5.70 -6.18 0.05
CA SER A 71 4.56 -5.82 0.90
C SER A 71 4.74 -4.43 1.53
N GLN A 72 5.92 -4.19 2.13
CA GLN A 72 6.25 -2.90 2.75
C GLN A 72 6.32 -1.78 1.72
N THR A 73 7.03 -1.97 0.61
CA THR A 73 7.24 -0.90 -0.38
C THR A 73 5.96 -0.53 -1.10
N THR A 74 5.15 -1.51 -1.51
CA THR A 74 3.89 -1.23 -2.18
C THR A 74 2.92 -0.48 -1.28
N PHE A 75 2.86 -0.83 0.00
CA PHE A 75 1.94 -0.16 0.92
C PHE A 75 2.44 1.23 1.34
N ASP A 76 3.75 1.40 1.55
CA ASP A 76 4.34 2.73 1.79
C ASP A 76 4.07 3.67 0.61
N PHE A 77 4.32 3.16 -0.60
CA PHE A 77 4.10 3.87 -1.84
C PHE A 77 2.64 4.24 -2.01
N LEU A 78 1.73 3.27 -1.86
CA LEU A 78 0.29 3.50 -1.96
C LEU A 78 -0.18 4.53 -0.93
N SER A 79 0.30 4.45 0.33
CA SER A 79 -0.11 5.35 1.41
C SER A 79 0.13 6.83 1.08
N LYS A 80 1.26 7.15 0.43
CA LYS A 80 1.56 8.49 -0.08
C LYS A 80 0.45 9.04 -0.98
N TYR A 81 -0.21 8.20 -1.78
CA TYR A 81 -1.28 8.61 -2.68
C TYR A 81 -2.67 8.61 -2.05
N LEU A 82 -2.85 7.98 -0.90
CA LEU A 82 -4.15 7.93 -0.22
C LEU A 82 -4.33 9.07 0.79
N ILE A 83 -3.24 9.53 1.42
CA ILE A 83 -3.27 10.60 2.42
C ILE A 83 -3.78 11.92 1.79
N ASN A 84 -4.56 12.68 2.56
CA ASN A 84 -5.24 13.93 2.20
C ASN A 84 -6.29 13.78 1.08
N LYS A 85 -6.92 12.61 0.97
CA LYS A 85 -8.03 12.37 0.04
C LYS A 85 -9.32 12.04 0.77
N LYS A 86 -10.45 12.28 0.11
CA LYS A 86 -11.76 11.85 0.62
C LYS A 86 -11.85 10.33 0.63
N LEU A 87 -12.60 9.76 1.57
CA LEU A 87 -12.72 8.29 1.68
C LEU A 87 -13.25 7.67 0.38
N ASP A 88 -14.16 8.33 -0.33
CA ASP A 88 -14.64 7.89 -1.64
C ASP A 88 -13.53 7.83 -2.71
N GLU A 89 -12.59 8.78 -2.69
CA GLU A 89 -11.43 8.77 -3.59
C GLU A 89 -10.43 7.69 -3.19
N VAL A 90 -10.21 7.50 -1.88
CA VAL A 90 -9.37 6.44 -1.33
C VAL A 90 -9.88 5.07 -1.77
N LYS A 91 -11.18 4.80 -1.65
CA LYS A 91 -11.83 3.56 -2.10
C LYS A 91 -11.62 3.30 -3.61
N LYS A 92 -11.75 4.34 -4.43
CA LYS A 92 -11.51 4.24 -5.89
C LYS A 92 -10.05 3.95 -6.20
N LEU A 93 -9.11 4.60 -5.53
CA LEU A 93 -7.67 4.37 -5.70
C LEU A 93 -7.26 2.97 -5.25
N LEU A 94 -7.80 2.48 -4.13
CA LEU A 94 -7.58 1.12 -3.67
C LEU A 94 -8.07 0.09 -4.68
N SER A 95 -9.28 0.28 -5.20
CA SER A 95 -9.86 -0.59 -6.23
C SER A 95 -9.00 -0.61 -7.50
N ALA A 96 -8.58 0.58 -7.97
CA ALA A 96 -7.71 0.72 -9.13
C ALA A 96 -6.34 0.05 -8.91
N TYR A 97 -5.74 0.25 -7.73
CA TYR A 97 -4.46 -0.37 -7.36
C TYR A 97 -4.55 -1.89 -7.32
N LEU A 98 -5.59 -2.44 -6.70
CA LEU A 98 -5.79 -3.89 -6.65
C LEU A 98 -5.93 -4.47 -8.06
N GLU A 99 -6.74 -3.84 -8.92
CA GLU A 99 -6.88 -4.27 -10.31
C GLU A 99 -5.55 -4.22 -11.08
N PHE A 100 -4.77 -3.16 -10.91
CA PHE A 100 -3.44 -3.02 -11.51
C PHE A 100 -2.51 -4.18 -11.09
N ILE A 101 -2.42 -4.49 -9.80
CA ILE A 101 -1.54 -5.58 -9.32
C ILE A 101 -2.01 -6.95 -9.82
N PHE A 102 -3.32 -7.18 -9.93
CA PHE A 102 -3.87 -8.46 -10.38
C PHE A 102 -3.78 -8.67 -11.89
N LYS A 103 -4.01 -7.62 -12.69
CA LYS A 103 -4.25 -7.75 -14.14
C LYS A 103 -3.26 -6.99 -15.02
N ASP A 104 -2.34 -6.21 -14.44
CA ASP A 104 -1.45 -5.27 -15.16
C ASP A 104 -2.20 -4.28 -16.06
N VAL A 105 -3.41 -3.90 -15.66
CA VAL A 105 -4.21 -2.94 -16.40
C VAL A 105 -3.90 -1.55 -15.88
N LYS A 106 -3.35 -0.70 -16.75
CA LYS A 106 -3.13 0.71 -16.44
C LYS A 106 -4.48 1.38 -16.12
N ASN A 107 -4.51 2.13 -15.03
CA ASN A 107 -5.69 2.87 -14.61
C ASN A 107 -5.33 4.36 -14.52
N PRO A 108 -6.08 5.27 -15.19
CA PRO A 108 -5.82 6.71 -15.16
C PRO A 108 -5.84 7.34 -13.76
N LEU A 109 -6.43 6.67 -12.76
CA LEU A 109 -6.43 7.12 -11.37
C LEU A 109 -5.07 6.91 -10.69
N LEU A 110 -4.23 6.00 -11.19
CA LEU A 110 -2.92 5.71 -10.64
C LEU A 110 -1.86 6.57 -11.33
N ALA A 111 -0.94 7.11 -10.54
CA ALA A 111 0.22 7.81 -11.09
C ALA A 111 1.10 6.85 -11.90
N GLU A 112 1.79 7.36 -12.92
CA GLU A 112 2.73 6.57 -13.73
C GLU A 112 3.82 5.91 -12.88
N GLU A 113 4.14 6.49 -11.72
CA GLU A 113 5.12 5.93 -10.77
C GLU A 113 4.74 4.52 -10.28
N PHE A 114 3.46 4.13 -10.30
CA PHE A 114 3.02 2.76 -9.95
C PHE A 114 3.56 1.70 -10.92
N ASP A 115 4.00 2.08 -12.13
CA ASP A 115 4.61 1.17 -13.11
C ASP A 115 5.88 0.47 -12.57
N ILE A 116 6.48 0.95 -11.46
CA ILE A 116 7.56 0.22 -10.76
C ILE A 116 7.13 -1.17 -10.29
N PHE A 117 5.83 -1.37 -10.05
CA PHE A 117 5.26 -2.64 -9.61
C PHE A 117 4.59 -3.44 -10.74
N SER A 118 4.67 -2.99 -11.99
CA SER A 118 4.03 -3.66 -13.15
C SER A 118 4.42 -5.13 -13.28
N SER A 119 5.64 -5.56 -12.91
CA SER A 119 6.04 -6.98 -12.99
C SER A 119 5.48 -7.88 -11.87
N VAL A 120 4.74 -7.34 -10.89
CA VAL A 120 4.22 -8.11 -9.75
C VAL A 120 3.14 -9.10 -10.18
N HIS A 121 2.31 -8.74 -11.18
CA HIS A 121 1.26 -9.62 -11.70
C HIS A 121 1.80 -10.95 -12.25
N MET A 122 3.06 -10.98 -12.69
CA MET A 122 3.73 -12.19 -13.21
C MET A 122 4.22 -13.13 -12.10
N GLN A 123 4.14 -12.72 -10.83
CA GLN A 123 4.71 -13.43 -9.68
C GLN A 123 3.60 -13.76 -8.67
N SER A 124 2.96 -14.92 -8.82
CA SER A 124 1.81 -15.33 -7.99
C SER A 124 2.06 -15.19 -6.49
N ASN A 125 3.26 -15.57 -6.01
CA ASN A 125 3.64 -15.45 -4.60
C ASN A 125 3.80 -13.99 -4.13
N ARG A 126 4.00 -13.03 -5.03
CA ARG A 126 4.17 -11.59 -4.71
C ARG A 126 2.88 -10.80 -4.86
N ILE A 127 1.90 -11.28 -5.61
CA ILE A 127 0.57 -10.67 -5.69
C ILE A 127 -0.06 -10.59 -4.30
N ILE A 128 0.04 -11.65 -3.49
CA ILE A 128 -0.50 -11.65 -2.12
C ILE A 128 0.18 -10.56 -1.28
N CYS A 129 1.51 -10.49 -1.32
CA CYS A 129 2.30 -9.48 -0.61
C CYS A 129 1.89 -8.05 -1.01
N ALA A 130 1.75 -7.79 -2.30
CA ALA A 130 1.40 -6.48 -2.82
C ALA A 130 -0.06 -6.07 -2.54
N THR A 131 -0.95 -7.03 -2.28
CA THR A 131 -2.39 -6.74 -2.15
C THR A 131 -2.93 -6.82 -0.73
N ILE A 132 -2.28 -7.54 0.19
CA ILE A 132 -2.86 -7.82 1.52
C ILE A 132 -3.25 -6.55 2.30
N ASN A 133 -2.34 -5.59 2.42
CA ASN A 133 -2.59 -4.37 3.19
C ASN A 133 -3.65 -3.49 2.52
N ALA A 134 -3.60 -3.38 1.18
CA ALA A 134 -4.58 -2.63 0.40
C ALA A 134 -5.98 -3.26 0.47
N LYS A 135 -6.08 -4.60 0.43
CA LYS A 135 -7.35 -5.32 0.61
C LYS A 135 -7.94 -5.07 1.99
N ALA A 136 -7.13 -5.23 3.04
CA ALA A 136 -7.59 -5.01 4.40
C ALA A 136 -8.09 -3.57 4.63
N LEU A 137 -7.35 -2.59 4.11
CA LEU A 137 -7.76 -1.19 4.14
C LEU A 137 -9.08 -0.96 3.37
N ASN A 138 -9.21 -1.51 2.16
CA ASN A 138 -10.41 -1.36 1.35
C ASN A 138 -11.64 -2.01 1.99
N GLU A 139 -11.48 -3.20 2.56
CA GLU A 139 -12.53 -3.89 3.30
C GLU A 139 -12.97 -3.13 4.53
N TYR A 140 -12.02 -2.55 5.29
CA TYR A 140 -12.33 -1.72 6.45
C TYR A 140 -13.18 -0.50 6.03
N LEU A 141 -12.73 0.24 5.01
CA LEU A 141 -13.42 1.44 4.54
C LEU A 141 -14.79 1.16 3.89
N THR A 142 -15.03 -0.06 3.40
CA THR A 142 -16.30 -0.44 2.74
C THR A 142 -17.33 -1.01 3.73
N LYS A 143 -16.89 -1.48 4.91
CA LYS A 143 -17.76 -2.03 5.96
C LYS A 143 -18.30 -0.96 6.92
N GLU A 144 -17.67 0.22 6.97
CA GLU A 144 -18.22 1.43 7.61
C GLU A 144 -19.06 2.23 6.61
#